data_AF-A0A517RA14-F1
#
_entry.id   AF-A0A517RA14-F1
#
_cell.length_a   1.000
_cell.length_b   1.000
_cell.length_c   1.000
_cell.angle_alpha   90.00
_cell.angle_beta   90.00
_cell.angle_gamma   90.00
#
_symmetry.space_group_name_H-M   'P 1'
#
loop_
_entity.id
_entity.type
_entity.pdbx_description
1 polymer ?
#
loop_
_entity_poly.entity_id
_entity_poly.type
_entity_poly.pdbx_seq_one_letter_code
_entity_poly.pdbx_strand_id
1 'polypeptide(L)'
;MDYVEALLELAPPTDVPATSLTPLDFVEVEIKLQTTIPKDYQRILEAYRSGAFDKYLWLFSPFSKNQNVNLFEHLAIENELLEESFETELCDIVLWPAPEGLIPWAGTVNGDRIYWRTINHKTQVLVRETRSLNFQIFPLSISEFLVNALIEKIDVNCFPCDLPEDPFFQYESYD
;
A
#
# COMPACT_ATOMS: atom_id res chain seq x y z
N MET A 1 19.75 -6.33 2.91
CA MET A 1 18.71 -7.36 2.74
C MET A 1 17.81 -6.86 1.63
N ASP A 2 17.44 -7.72 0.67
CA ASP A 2 16.40 -7.37 -0.30
C ASP A 2 15.06 -7.81 0.27
N TYR A 3 14.26 -6.83 0.73
CA TYR A 3 12.98 -7.12 1.38
C TYR A 3 11.91 -7.60 0.41
N VAL A 4 12.05 -7.37 -0.90
CA VAL A 4 11.13 -7.95 -1.88
C VAL A 4 11.35 -9.45 -1.97
N GLU A 5 12.60 -9.90 -2.04
CA GLU A 5 12.91 -11.34 -2.05
C GLU A 5 12.47 -12.01 -0.74
N ALA A 6 12.72 -11.37 0.41
CA ALA A 6 12.25 -11.86 1.70
C ALA A 6 10.71 -11.96 1.76
N LEU A 7 9.99 -11.02 1.14
CA LEU A 7 8.53 -11.07 1.06
C LEU A 7 8.04 -12.23 0.18
N LEU A 8 8.71 -12.47 -0.97
CA LEU A 8 8.39 -13.58 -1.86
C LEU A 8 8.63 -14.95 -1.21
N GLU A 9 9.67 -15.08 -0.40
CA GLU A 9 9.93 -16.28 0.40
C GLU A 9 8.91 -16.46 1.52
N LEU A 10 8.53 -15.36 2.20
CA LEU A 10 7.61 -15.38 3.33
C LEU A 10 6.18 -15.70 2.87
N ALA A 11 5.67 -15.00 1.87
CA ALA A 11 4.30 -15.10 1.38
C ALA A 11 4.30 -15.27 -0.14
N PRO A 12 4.58 -16.46 -0.67
CA PRO A 12 4.67 -16.66 -2.11
C PRO A 12 3.32 -16.35 -2.81
N PRO A 13 3.33 -15.63 -3.94
CA PRO A 13 2.12 -15.35 -4.70
C PRO A 13 1.55 -16.64 -5.32
N THR A 14 0.26 -16.91 -5.12
CA THR A 14 -0.45 -18.01 -5.79
C THR A 14 -1.44 -17.49 -6.82
N ASP A 15 -1.61 -18.22 -7.92
CA ASP A 15 -2.63 -17.98 -8.96
C ASP A 15 -2.55 -16.60 -9.66
N VAL A 16 -1.39 -15.94 -9.60
CA VAL A 16 -1.16 -14.65 -10.27
C VAL A 16 -1.04 -14.85 -11.79
N PRO A 17 -1.71 -14.02 -12.63
CA PRO A 17 -1.64 -14.13 -14.08
C PRO A 17 -0.22 -13.98 -14.64
N ALA A 18 0.11 -14.77 -15.66
CA ALA A 18 1.41 -14.73 -16.34
C ALA A 18 1.70 -13.43 -17.12
N THR A 19 0.72 -12.56 -17.31
CA THR A 19 0.91 -11.27 -18.00
C THR A 19 1.81 -10.37 -17.17
N SER A 20 3.02 -10.09 -17.66
CA SER A 20 3.95 -9.16 -16.99
C SER A 20 3.53 -7.71 -17.14
N LEU A 21 3.72 -6.94 -16.07
CA LEU A 21 3.78 -5.48 -16.13
C LEU A 21 5.12 -5.07 -16.73
N THR A 22 5.12 -3.97 -17.48
CA THR A 22 6.29 -3.41 -18.14
C THR A 22 6.69 -2.08 -17.52
N PRO A 23 7.94 -1.63 -17.70
CA PRO A 23 8.35 -0.29 -17.27
C PRO A 23 7.48 0.84 -17.84
N LEU A 24 6.91 0.66 -19.03
CA LEU A 24 6.03 1.64 -19.66
C LEU A 24 4.70 1.77 -18.91
N ASP A 25 4.15 0.66 -18.40
CA ASP A 25 2.91 0.67 -17.61
C ASP A 25 3.07 1.54 -16.35
N PHE A 26 4.24 1.47 -15.69
CA PHE A 26 4.53 2.30 -14.53
C PHE A 26 4.72 3.78 -14.87
N VAL A 27 5.34 4.11 -16.01
CA VAL A 27 5.48 5.51 -16.46
C VAL A 27 4.11 6.17 -16.62
N GLU A 28 3.12 5.47 -17.20
CA GLU A 28 1.76 5.99 -17.32
C GLU A 28 1.09 6.24 -15.96
N VAL A 29 1.32 5.36 -14.99
CA VAL A 29 0.81 5.52 -13.62
C VAL A 29 1.50 6.69 -12.91
N GLU A 30 2.82 6.81 -13.03
CA GLU A 30 3.61 7.91 -12.43
C GLU A 30 3.15 9.28 -12.96
N ILE A 31 2.84 9.39 -14.26
CA ILE A 31 2.27 10.60 -14.85
C ILE A 31 0.92 10.95 -14.21
N LYS A 32 0.03 9.96 -14.04
CA LYS A 32 -1.29 10.15 -13.42
C LYS A 32 -1.19 10.53 -11.94
N LEU A 33 -0.29 9.86 -11.20
CA LEU A 33 -0.06 10.13 -9.79
C LEU A 33 0.74 11.42 -9.55
N GLN A 34 1.38 11.99 -10.57
CA GLN A 34 2.28 13.15 -10.45
C GLN A 34 3.42 12.91 -9.43
N THR A 35 3.82 11.66 -9.25
CA THR A 35 4.91 11.25 -8.37
C THR A 35 5.50 9.93 -8.85
N THR A 36 6.76 9.68 -8.48
CA THR A 36 7.44 8.42 -8.78
C THR A 36 6.90 7.31 -7.88
N ILE A 37 6.65 6.14 -8.46
CA ILE A 37 6.24 4.96 -7.69
C ILE A 37 7.49 4.35 -7.05
N PRO A 38 7.48 4.01 -5.75
CA PRO A 38 8.60 3.34 -5.09
C PRO A 38 9.02 2.06 -5.85
N LYS A 39 10.33 1.86 -6.03
CA LYS A 39 10.84 0.75 -6.87
C LYS A 39 10.52 -0.62 -6.31
N ASP A 40 10.51 -0.77 -5.00
CA ASP A 40 10.07 -1.98 -4.33
C ASP A 40 8.57 -2.24 -4.54
N TYR A 41 7.75 -1.18 -4.59
CA TYR A 41 6.34 -1.31 -4.93
C TYR A 41 6.11 -1.79 -6.36
N GLN A 42 6.88 -1.30 -7.33
CA GLN A 42 6.81 -1.78 -8.71
C GLN A 42 7.07 -3.30 -8.76
N ARG A 43 8.10 -3.79 -8.07
CA ARG A 43 8.41 -5.22 -7.95
C ARG A 43 7.32 -6.02 -7.23
N ILE A 44 6.73 -5.45 -6.17
CA ILE A 44 5.59 -6.06 -5.48
C ILE A 44 4.41 -6.21 -6.43
N LEU A 45 4.04 -5.17 -7.19
CA LEU A 45 2.96 -5.25 -8.18
C LEU A 45 3.28 -6.24 -9.31
N GLU A 46 4.54 -6.35 -9.72
CA GLU A 46 5.05 -7.33 -10.69
C GLU A 46 4.98 -8.78 -10.20
N ALA A 47 5.01 -9.02 -8.88
CA ALA A 47 4.88 -10.36 -8.33
C ALA A 47 3.45 -10.72 -7.90
N TYR A 48 2.75 -9.77 -7.28
CA TYR A 48 1.49 -9.99 -6.56
C TYR A 48 0.26 -9.43 -7.28
N ARG A 49 0.43 -8.47 -8.18
CA ARG A 49 -0.65 -7.70 -8.82
C ARG A 49 -1.55 -6.99 -7.79
N SER A 50 -2.71 -7.55 -7.49
CA SER A 50 -3.68 -7.12 -6.47
C SER A 50 -4.14 -8.37 -5.71
N GLY A 51 -4.52 -8.21 -4.45
CA GLY A 51 -4.86 -9.35 -3.61
C GLY A 51 -4.69 -9.04 -2.14
N ALA A 52 -4.58 -10.06 -1.31
CA ALA A 52 -4.45 -9.89 0.13
C ALA A 52 -3.37 -10.79 0.73
N PHE A 53 -2.60 -10.24 1.66
CA PHE A 53 -1.81 -11.01 2.61
C PHE A 53 -2.74 -11.48 3.73
N ASP A 54 -2.77 -12.80 3.97
CA ASP A 54 -3.56 -13.45 5.02
C ASP A 54 -5.05 -13.04 5.03
N LYS A 55 -5.60 -12.73 3.84
CA LYS A 55 -6.98 -12.21 3.65
C LYS A 55 -7.31 -10.94 4.46
N TYR A 56 -6.31 -10.33 5.10
CA TYR A 56 -6.47 -9.21 6.01
C TYR A 56 -6.00 -7.92 5.35
N LEU A 57 -4.78 -7.90 4.84
CA LEU A 57 -4.13 -6.72 4.27
C LEU A 57 -4.20 -6.76 2.74
N TRP A 58 -5.09 -5.95 2.17
CA TRP A 58 -5.36 -5.87 0.75
C TRP A 58 -4.43 -4.90 0.04
N LEU A 59 -3.73 -5.37 -0.99
CA LEU A 59 -2.83 -4.62 -1.87
C LEU A 59 -3.62 -3.96 -3.01
N PHE A 60 -3.47 -2.64 -3.16
CA PHE A 60 -4.15 -1.88 -4.22
C PHE A 60 -3.30 -1.73 -5.46
N SER A 61 -3.82 -2.18 -6.59
CA SER A 61 -3.11 -2.06 -7.85
C SER A 61 -3.69 -0.91 -8.68
N PRO A 62 -2.85 -0.02 -9.23
CA PRO A 62 -3.30 0.95 -10.23
C PRO A 62 -3.72 0.27 -11.54
N PHE A 63 -3.41 -1.02 -11.71
CA PHE A 63 -3.74 -1.83 -12.88
C PHE A 63 -4.98 -2.72 -12.68
N SER A 64 -5.53 -2.80 -11.46
CA SER A 64 -6.73 -3.59 -11.21
C SER A 64 -7.96 -2.90 -11.79
N LYS A 65 -8.83 -3.66 -12.46
CA LYS A 65 -10.16 -3.22 -12.90
C LYS A 65 -11.20 -3.33 -11.77
N ASN A 66 -10.93 -4.09 -10.72
CA ASN A 66 -11.81 -4.15 -9.56
C ASN A 66 -11.64 -2.89 -8.72
N GLN A 67 -12.71 -2.10 -8.63
CA GLN A 67 -12.72 -0.84 -7.90
C GLN A 67 -12.37 -1.03 -6.42
N ASN A 68 -12.68 -2.19 -5.82
CA ASN A 68 -12.39 -2.46 -4.41
C ASN A 68 -10.89 -2.58 -4.09
N VAL A 69 -10.04 -2.78 -5.11
CA VAL A 69 -8.58 -2.82 -4.95
C VAL A 69 -7.87 -1.97 -6.00
N ASN A 70 -8.59 -1.07 -6.66
CA ASN A 70 -8.00 -0.11 -7.59
C ASN A 70 -7.41 1.06 -6.80
N LEU A 71 -6.13 1.34 -7.04
CA LEU A 71 -5.41 2.39 -6.33
C LEU A 71 -6.02 3.79 -6.57
N PHE A 72 -6.46 4.10 -7.78
CA PHE A 72 -7.00 5.42 -8.11
C PHE A 72 -8.39 5.66 -7.50
N GLU A 73 -9.23 4.62 -7.42
CA GLU A 73 -10.52 4.70 -6.72
C GLU A 73 -10.30 5.03 -5.24
N HIS A 74 -9.37 4.31 -4.60
CA HIS A 74 -9.01 4.56 -3.21
C HIS A 74 -8.31 5.89 -3.00
N LEU A 75 -7.47 6.34 -3.94
CA LEU A 75 -6.87 7.66 -3.89
C LEU A 75 -7.93 8.76 -3.87
N ALA A 76 -8.95 8.68 -4.73
CA ALA A 76 -10.03 9.66 -4.78
C ALA A 76 -10.83 9.69 -3.48
N ILE A 77 -11.27 8.53 -2.99
CA ILE A 77 -12.05 8.39 -1.74
C ILE A 77 -11.25 8.93 -0.54
N GLU A 78 -9.99 8.52 -0.42
CA GLU A 78 -9.17 8.93 0.72
C GLU A 78 -8.86 10.42 0.72
N ASN A 79 -8.68 11.01 -0.46
CA ASN A 79 -8.40 12.43 -0.55
C ASN A 79 -9.61 13.27 -0.09
N GLU A 80 -10.83 12.88 -0.49
CA GLU A 80 -12.08 13.51 -0.04
C GLU A 80 -12.25 13.38 1.48
N LEU A 81 -12.12 12.17 2.01
CA LEU A 81 -12.24 11.90 3.46
C LEU A 81 -11.23 12.67 4.31
N LEU A 82 -9.99 12.77 3.83
CA LEU A 82 -8.96 13.50 4.54
C LEU A 82 -9.21 15.00 4.44
N GLU A 83 -9.58 15.54 3.27
CA GLU A 83 -9.89 16.97 3.07
C GLU A 83 -11.00 17.45 4.02
N GLU A 84 -12.07 16.67 4.20
CA GLU A 84 -13.12 16.96 5.19
C GLU A 84 -12.60 16.97 6.63
N SER A 85 -11.53 16.22 6.89
CA SER A 85 -10.91 16.11 8.22
C SER A 85 -9.86 17.20 8.50
N PHE A 86 -9.44 17.98 7.49
CA PHE A 86 -8.37 18.99 7.62
C PHE A 86 -8.77 20.23 8.43
N GLU A 87 -10.03 20.38 8.83
CA GLU A 87 -10.46 21.51 9.68
C GLU A 87 -9.88 21.47 11.11
N THR A 88 -9.24 20.38 11.57
CA THR A 88 -8.92 20.26 13.01
C THR A 88 -7.48 19.96 13.46
N GLU A 89 -6.60 19.16 12.84
CA GLU A 89 -5.34 18.80 13.57
C GLU A 89 -4.18 18.18 12.75
N LEU A 90 -4.21 18.19 11.41
CA LEU A 90 -3.28 17.43 10.54
C LEU A 90 -2.09 18.24 9.96
N CYS A 91 -1.48 19.15 10.74
CA CYS A 91 -0.57 20.18 10.20
C CYS A 91 0.64 19.70 9.36
N ASP A 92 1.05 18.42 9.45
CA ASP A 92 2.21 17.85 8.73
C ASP A 92 1.84 16.84 7.63
N ILE A 93 0.55 16.64 7.35
CA ILE A 93 0.09 15.78 6.25
C ILE A 93 -0.21 16.64 5.03
N VAL A 94 0.31 16.21 3.89
CA VAL A 94 0.05 16.83 2.59
C VAL A 94 -0.85 15.88 1.79
N LEU A 95 -1.89 16.44 1.18
CA LEU A 95 -2.80 15.69 0.32
C LEU A 95 -2.34 15.69 -1.12
N TRP A 96 -2.59 14.58 -1.81
CA TRP A 96 -2.45 14.54 -3.26
C TRP A 96 -3.47 15.52 -3.91
N PRO A 97 -3.16 16.21 -5.02
CA PRO A 97 -1.98 16.11 -5.86
C PRO A 97 -0.83 17.05 -5.46
N ALA A 98 -0.84 17.65 -4.27
CA ALA A 98 0.27 18.47 -3.85
C ALA A 98 1.56 17.62 -3.72
N PRO A 99 2.75 18.19 -3.98
CA PRO A 99 4.02 17.48 -3.82
C PRO A 99 4.13 16.83 -2.45
N GLU A 100 4.68 15.61 -2.41
CA GLU A 100 4.79 14.80 -1.18
C GLU A 100 3.44 14.32 -0.60
N GLY A 101 2.36 14.46 -1.38
CA GLY A 101 1.03 13.97 -1.03
C GLY A 101 0.95 12.47 -0.77
N LEU A 102 0.03 12.08 0.12
CA LEU A 102 -0.23 10.68 0.44
C LEU A 102 -0.86 9.92 -0.73
N ILE A 103 -0.36 8.71 -1.00
CA ILE A 103 -0.96 7.78 -1.96
C ILE A 103 -1.33 6.47 -1.23
N PRO A 104 -2.60 6.04 -1.22
CA PRO A 104 -3.00 4.79 -0.59
C PRO A 104 -2.55 3.59 -1.43
N TRP A 105 -2.03 2.56 -0.78
CA TRP A 105 -1.53 1.36 -1.46
C TRP A 105 -1.98 0.05 -0.84
N ALA A 106 -2.47 0.11 0.39
CA ALA A 106 -3.13 -1.02 1.00
C ALA A 106 -4.22 -0.58 1.98
N GLY A 107 -5.06 -1.54 2.34
CA GLY A 107 -6.02 -1.40 3.41
C GLY A 107 -6.30 -2.70 4.11
N THR A 108 -6.81 -2.61 5.34
CA THR A 108 -7.23 -3.79 6.10
C THR A 108 -8.72 -4.05 5.88
N VAL A 109 -9.18 -5.25 6.24
CA VAL A 109 -10.62 -5.56 6.30
C VAL A 109 -11.40 -4.73 7.32
N ASN A 110 -10.70 -4.09 8.28
CA ASN A 110 -11.27 -3.19 9.27
C ASN A 110 -11.42 -1.75 8.74
N GLY A 111 -11.02 -1.50 7.50
CA GLY A 111 -11.10 -0.20 6.84
C GLY A 111 -9.86 0.68 7.06
N ASP A 112 -8.82 0.18 7.74
CA ASP A 112 -7.60 0.95 7.95
C ASP A 112 -6.91 1.19 6.61
N ARG A 113 -6.12 2.27 6.56
CA ARG A 113 -5.46 2.69 5.34
C ARG A 113 -3.97 2.82 5.52
N ILE A 114 -3.26 2.30 4.54
CA ILE A 114 -1.81 2.37 4.47
C ILE A 114 -1.43 3.15 3.23
N TYR A 115 -0.60 4.16 3.43
CA TYR A 115 -0.16 5.10 2.40
C TYR A 115 1.36 5.03 2.24
N TRP A 116 1.82 5.47 1.09
CA TRP A 116 3.19 5.93 0.94
C TRP A 116 3.19 7.42 0.68
N ARG A 117 4.30 8.06 1.02
CA ARG A 117 4.69 9.36 0.47
C ARG A 117 6.18 9.36 0.17
N THR A 118 6.59 10.23 -0.72
CA THR A 118 8.00 10.43 -1.05
C THR A 118 8.43 11.81 -0.60
N ILE A 119 9.32 11.87 0.39
CA ILE A 119 9.91 13.11 0.90
C ILE A 119 11.41 13.07 0.65
N ASN A 120 11.98 14.09 0.01
CA ASN A 120 13.41 14.15 -0.31
C ASN A 120 13.96 12.85 -0.96
N HIS A 121 13.21 12.31 -1.92
CA HIS A 121 13.51 11.04 -2.61
C HIS A 121 13.51 9.78 -1.73
N LYS A 122 12.97 9.85 -0.51
CA LYS A 122 12.81 8.71 0.38
C LYS A 122 11.34 8.39 0.58
N THR A 123 11.00 7.11 0.41
CA THR A 123 9.67 6.59 0.72
C THR A 123 9.48 6.52 2.23
N GLN A 124 8.29 6.86 2.70
CA GLN A 124 7.80 6.58 4.04
C GLN A 124 6.45 5.89 3.95
N VAL A 125 6.18 4.96 4.85
CA VAL A 125 4.88 4.31 5.00
C VAL A 125 4.13 5.01 6.13
N LEU A 126 2.85 5.30 5.90
CA LEU A 126 1.97 5.85 6.92
C LEU A 126 0.76 4.93 7.09
N VAL A 127 0.34 4.70 8.33
CA VAL A 127 -0.83 3.89 8.66
C VAL A 127 -1.83 4.76 9.40
N ARG A 128 -3.07 4.79 8.91
CA ARG A 128 -4.22 5.46 9.53
C ARG A 128 -5.25 4.42 9.91
N GLU A 129 -5.53 4.36 11.21
CA GLU A 129 -6.64 3.54 11.73
C GLU A 129 -7.98 4.15 11.28
N THR A 130 -8.95 3.29 11.00
CA THR A 130 -10.32 3.70 10.69
C THR A 130 -10.86 4.72 11.70
N ARG A 131 -11.36 5.86 11.21
CA ARG A 131 -11.91 6.97 12.02
C ARG A 131 -10.91 7.67 12.95
N SER A 132 -9.61 7.37 12.84
CA SER A 132 -8.54 8.13 13.48
C SER A 132 -8.03 9.22 12.54
N LEU A 133 -7.66 10.37 13.12
CA LEU A 133 -6.87 11.39 12.44
C LEU A 133 -5.36 11.18 12.66
N ASN A 134 -4.97 10.28 13.56
CA ASN A 134 -3.56 10.02 13.82
C ASN A 134 -2.98 9.04 12.80
N PHE A 135 -1.80 9.38 12.31
CA PHE A 135 -0.99 8.52 11.47
C PHE A 135 0.19 7.96 12.27
N GLN A 136 0.40 6.66 12.18
CA GLN A 136 1.70 6.07 12.52
C GLN A 136 2.61 6.20 11.31
N ILE A 137 3.83 6.68 11.54
CA ILE A 137 4.80 6.95 10.47
C ILE A 137 5.95 5.97 10.61
N PHE A 138 6.20 5.21 9.55
CA PHE A 138 7.29 4.26 9.44
C PHE A 138 8.27 4.75 8.37
N PRO A 139 9.51 5.14 8.74
CA PRO A 139 10.53 5.57 7.78
C PRO A 139 11.18 4.37 7.06
N LEU A 140 10.35 3.48 6.53
CA LEU A 140 10.70 2.22 5.88
C LEU A 140 10.26 2.26 4.42
N SER A 141 10.90 1.41 3.60
CA SER A 141 10.35 1.09 2.28
C SER A 141 9.05 0.27 2.43
N ILE A 142 8.29 0.11 1.35
CA ILE A 142 7.03 -0.63 1.38
C ILE A 142 7.29 -2.12 1.65
N SER A 143 8.28 -2.71 0.97
CA SER A 143 8.64 -4.12 1.19
C SER A 143 9.21 -4.35 2.59
N GLU A 144 10.03 -3.43 3.10
CA GLU A 144 10.55 -3.50 4.47
C GLU A 144 9.43 -3.43 5.52
N PHE A 145 8.46 -2.52 5.32
CA PHE A 145 7.28 -2.44 6.17
C PHE A 145 6.46 -3.73 6.15
N LEU A 146 6.16 -4.27 4.96
CA LEU A 146 5.39 -5.51 4.82
C LEU A 146 6.09 -6.68 5.52
N VAL A 147 7.38 -6.90 5.25
CA VAL A 147 8.14 -7.99 5.89
C VAL A 147 8.15 -7.84 7.39
N ASN A 148 8.48 -6.64 7.90
CA ASN A 148 8.57 -6.43 9.35
C ASN A 148 7.20 -6.53 10.05
N ALA A 149 6.11 -6.12 9.39
CA ALA A 149 4.76 -6.28 9.92
C ALA A 149 4.36 -7.76 9.97
N LEU A 150 4.61 -8.51 8.90
CA LEU A 150 4.25 -9.94 8.79
C LEU A 150 5.11 -10.88 9.66
N ILE A 151 6.22 -10.40 10.22
CA ILE A 151 7.03 -11.17 11.18
C ILE A 151 7.05 -10.52 12.56
N GLU A 152 6.10 -9.62 12.82
CA GLU A 152 5.87 -8.97 14.12
C GLU A 152 7.12 -8.22 14.67
N LYS A 153 7.96 -7.67 13.78
CA LYS A 153 9.14 -6.86 14.15
C LYS A 153 8.84 -5.38 14.36
N ILE A 154 7.69 -4.93 13.88
CA ILE A 154 7.17 -3.59 14.13
C ILE A 154 5.77 -3.71 14.72
N ASP A 155 5.44 -2.79 15.62
CA ASP A 155 4.09 -2.67 16.15
C ASP A 155 3.31 -1.71 15.24
N VAL A 156 2.21 -2.21 14.68
CA VAL A 156 1.27 -1.43 13.89
C VAL A 156 -0.04 -1.48 14.64
N ASN A 157 -0.43 -0.40 15.33
CA ASN A 157 -1.57 -0.41 16.27
C ASN A 157 -2.87 -1.07 15.76
N CYS A 158 -3.16 -0.99 14.45
CA CYS A 158 -4.39 -1.53 13.87
C CYS A 158 -4.23 -2.94 13.26
N PHE A 159 -3.05 -3.56 13.37
CA PHE A 159 -2.83 -4.94 12.94
C PHE A 159 -3.02 -5.88 14.14
N PRO A 160 -3.59 -7.08 13.93
CA PRO A 160 -3.72 -8.05 15.01
C PRO A 160 -2.34 -8.60 15.39
N CYS A 161 -2.21 -9.07 16.63
CA CYS A 161 -0.93 -9.52 17.20
C CYS A 161 -0.39 -10.82 16.57
N ASP A 162 -1.15 -11.46 15.69
CA ASP A 162 -0.88 -12.74 15.04
C ASP A 162 -0.93 -12.64 13.51
N LEU A 163 -0.67 -11.45 12.95
CA LEU A 163 -0.63 -11.26 11.49
C LEU A 163 0.75 -11.67 10.91
N PRO A 164 0.80 -12.59 9.93
CA PRO A 164 -0.27 -13.41 9.40
C PRO A 164 -0.49 -14.69 10.22
N GLU A 165 -1.75 -15.15 10.34
CA GLU A 165 -2.06 -16.46 10.94
C GLU A 165 -1.50 -17.59 10.03
N ASP A 166 -1.55 -17.38 8.71
CA ASP A 166 -0.92 -18.21 7.69
C ASP A 166 -0.24 -17.33 6.61
N PRO A 167 1.08 -17.42 6.41
CA PRO A 167 1.81 -16.54 5.49
C PRO A 167 1.61 -16.94 4.03
N PHE A 168 0.41 -16.69 3.50
CA PHE A 168 0.11 -16.81 2.07
C PHE A 168 -0.40 -15.48 1.50
N PHE A 169 -0.24 -15.32 0.19
CA PHE A 169 -0.88 -14.25 -0.55
C PHE A 169 -1.95 -14.82 -1.46
N GLN A 170 -3.16 -14.28 -1.35
CA GLN A 170 -4.26 -14.62 -2.25
C GLN A 170 -4.39 -13.56 -3.34
N TYR A 171 -4.12 -13.95 -4.59
CA TYR A 171 -4.44 -13.13 -5.74
C TYR A 171 -5.97 -12.92 -5.83
N GLU A 172 -6.35 -11.71 -6.19
CA GLU A 172 -7.74 -11.34 -6.41
C GLU A 172 -8.17 -11.76 -7.82
N SER A 173 -8.89 -12.88 -7.94
CA SER A 173 -9.46 -13.34 -9.22
C SER A 173 -10.77 -12.63 -9.55
N TYR A 174 -10.95 -12.29 -10.84
CA TYR A 174 -12.23 -11.87 -11.38
C TYR A 174 -13.06 -13.12 -11.67
N ASP A 175 -13.80 -13.61 -10.68
CA ASP A 175 -14.93 -14.51 -10.92
C ASP A 175 -16.25 -13.75 -10.86
#